data_AF-A9DMP6-F1
#
_entry.id   AF-A9DMP6-F1
#
_cell.length_a   1.000
_cell.length_b   1.000
_cell.length_c   1.000
_cell.angle_alpha   90.00
_cell.angle_beta   90.00
_cell.angle_gamma   90.00
#
_symmetry.space_group_name_H-M   'P 1'
#
loop_
_entity.id
_entity.type
_entity.pdbx_description
1 polymer ?
#
loop_
_entity_poly.entity_id
_entity_poly.type
_entity_poly.pdbx_seq_one_letter_code
_entity_poly.pdbx_strand_id
1 'polypeptide(L)'
;MNAQYHFRFVEDLKNKKMITLKELHRTLQQRKRPEDVAEMILELLGERLSFEEKRILEKAAKGSLKNTFLGYTSMMQEFATAVGAEKQVKKTIEIFKLTPNESIDYNNIDAIKEFIAAVSPIIFKEVGANNFLSDRLNKLQRKEKGLDLSKRNYNKKWRLLKRLEKKLTKLHREIKKIEFQKIGKHGLSHKIEFSEFQKDYNSACFIAYYNTRCNLRSVFTNTSQERAFDEISEMLLNRCKANSANWWAIAHIYSGQKVITKLSDEQKGKLLGKWTGTLQEIAEFLAEIWNKNDFNRETMVVQRGNDSTTWNNTAGAWNKARDNWMNIIYALGMEYILDEICFGKVLRLMAGDVVAWHYSSGGQLDPNTEVWNKIPLPWEVFQGKEKCTKKLVEWHCKRANINPTKSGWIAPRVQRVAKFKPTPELVHGVTISNPYLATVLKKHKYFSGKKYRLVQW
;
A
#
# COMPACT_ATOMS: atom_id res chain seq x y z
N MET A 1 45.33 18.38 -28.29
CA MET A 1 44.52 18.61 -27.07
C MET A 1 43.34 19.52 -27.44
N ASN A 2 42.06 19.17 -27.44
CA ASN A 2 41.37 17.89 -27.31
C ASN A 2 39.96 18.07 -27.92
N ALA A 3 39.85 18.05 -29.26
CA ALA A 3 38.55 18.02 -29.96
C ALA A 3 37.71 16.77 -29.58
N GLN A 4 38.39 15.72 -29.11
CA GLN A 4 37.80 14.49 -28.59
C GLN A 4 37.05 14.66 -27.25
N TYR A 5 37.40 15.67 -26.44
CA TYR A 5 36.65 15.99 -25.22
C TYR A 5 35.38 16.78 -25.52
N HIS A 6 35.40 17.63 -26.55
CA HIS A 6 34.22 18.37 -26.95
C HIS A 6 33.16 17.47 -27.60
N PHE A 7 33.58 16.46 -28.37
CA PHE A 7 32.68 15.50 -29.01
C PHE A 7 32.02 14.54 -28.00
N ARG A 8 32.75 14.04 -26.99
CA ARG A 8 32.17 13.21 -25.92
C ARG A 8 31.16 13.99 -25.05
N PHE A 9 31.41 15.27 -24.78
CA PHE A 9 30.49 16.11 -24.02
C PHE A 9 29.19 16.41 -24.79
N VAL A 10 29.28 16.53 -26.13
CA VAL A 10 28.14 16.74 -27.02
C VAL A 10 27.37 15.43 -27.28
N GLU A 11 28.03 14.28 -27.32
CA GLU A 11 27.37 12.96 -27.41
C GLU A 11 26.65 12.56 -26.11
N ASP A 12 27.22 12.85 -24.93
CA ASP A 12 26.53 12.63 -23.64
C ASP A 12 25.32 13.56 -23.46
N LEU A 13 25.35 14.77 -24.04
CA LEU A 13 24.18 15.64 -24.11
C LEU A 13 23.10 15.13 -25.10
N LYS A 14 23.49 14.39 -26.14
CA LYS A 14 22.57 13.79 -27.12
C LYS A 14 21.96 12.45 -26.67
N ASN A 15 22.54 11.79 -25.68
CA ASN A 15 22.00 10.55 -25.07
C ASN A 15 21.26 10.80 -23.74
N LYS A 16 20.73 12.00 -23.50
CA LYS A 16 19.69 12.18 -22.48
C LYS A 16 18.44 11.42 -22.91
N LYS A 17 18.29 10.20 -22.39
CA LYS A 17 17.06 9.43 -22.52
C LYS A 17 15.88 10.30 -22.05
N MET A 18 15.09 10.79 -22.99
CA MET A 18 13.91 11.60 -22.66
C MET A 18 12.94 10.76 -21.83
N ILE A 19 12.47 11.32 -20.73
CA ILE A 19 11.49 10.66 -19.87
C ILE A 19 10.20 10.46 -20.65
N THR A 20 9.70 9.23 -20.61
CA THR A 20 8.46 8.85 -21.29
C THR A 20 7.30 8.75 -20.30
N LEU A 21 6.06 8.87 -20.79
CA LEU A 21 4.86 8.57 -20.00
C LEU A 21 4.87 7.14 -19.43
N LYS A 22 5.49 6.18 -20.13
CA LYS A 22 5.66 4.81 -19.61
C LYS A 22 6.54 4.76 -18.37
N GLU A 23 7.62 5.54 -18.34
CA GLU A 23 8.49 5.63 -17.16
C GLU A 23 7.79 6.34 -16.01
N LEU A 24 7.02 7.38 -16.31
CA LEU A 24 6.20 8.06 -15.30
C LEU A 24 5.11 7.13 -14.74
N HIS A 25 4.46 6.31 -15.58
CA HIS A 25 3.47 5.31 -15.16
C HIS A 25 4.06 4.23 -14.25
N ARG A 26 5.28 3.76 -14.54
CA ARG A 26 5.99 2.80 -13.67
C ARG A 26 6.14 3.31 -12.23
N THR A 27 6.20 4.63 -12.02
CA THR A 27 6.31 5.21 -10.68
C THR A 27 5.08 4.92 -9.79
N LEU A 28 3.92 4.59 -10.38
CA LEU A 28 2.71 4.24 -9.63
C LEU A 28 2.86 2.95 -8.81
N GLN A 29 3.77 2.06 -9.22
CA GLN A 29 4.12 0.83 -8.50
C GLN A 29 5.37 0.97 -7.62
N GLN A 30 5.97 2.17 -7.58
CA GLN A 30 7.23 2.44 -6.90
C GLN A 30 7.05 3.41 -5.73
N ARG A 31 8.11 3.55 -4.95
CA ARG A 31 8.25 4.51 -3.85
C ARG A 31 9.31 5.55 -4.19
N LYS A 32 9.33 6.01 -5.44
CA LYS A 32 10.19 7.12 -5.87
C LYS A 32 9.93 8.35 -5.00
N ARG A 33 10.98 9.16 -4.81
CA ARG A 33 10.86 10.40 -4.06
C ARG A 33 10.16 11.45 -4.94
N PRO A 34 9.36 12.36 -4.34
CA PRO A 34 8.74 13.48 -5.03
C PRO A 34 9.72 14.32 -5.86
N GLU A 35 10.94 14.48 -5.40
CA GLU A 35 12.01 15.22 -6.09
C GLU A 35 12.41 14.55 -7.40
N ASP A 36 12.53 13.22 -7.40
CA ASP A 36 12.91 12.46 -8.59
C ASP A 36 11.78 12.49 -9.64
N VAL A 37 10.51 12.51 -9.18
CA VAL A 37 9.35 12.62 -10.08
C VAL A 37 9.12 14.06 -10.54
N ALA A 38 9.44 15.07 -9.73
CA ALA A 38 9.43 16.47 -10.16
C ALA A 38 10.42 16.69 -11.31
N GLU A 39 11.63 16.14 -11.21
CA GLU A 39 12.62 16.14 -12.30
C GLU A 39 12.06 15.45 -13.57
N MET A 40 11.46 14.27 -13.42
CA MET A 40 10.84 13.55 -14.54
C MET A 40 9.74 14.39 -15.22
N ILE A 41 8.95 15.16 -14.46
CA ILE A 41 7.90 16.02 -14.98
C ILE A 41 8.49 17.26 -15.67
N LEU A 42 9.55 17.85 -15.14
CA LEU A 42 10.28 18.94 -15.80
C LEU A 42 10.77 18.51 -17.18
N GLU A 43 11.40 17.34 -17.29
CA GLU A 43 11.90 16.81 -18.55
C GLU A 43 10.76 16.46 -19.52
N LEU A 44 9.64 15.93 -19.01
CA LEU A 44 8.50 15.52 -19.83
C LEU A 44 7.71 16.72 -20.39
N LEU A 45 7.48 17.75 -19.58
CA LEU A 45 6.68 18.91 -19.99
C LEU A 45 7.52 19.99 -20.68
N GLY A 46 8.80 20.14 -20.32
CA GLY A 46 9.73 21.06 -20.97
C GLY A 46 9.15 22.47 -21.15
N GLU A 47 9.16 22.96 -22.39
CA GLU A 47 8.67 24.28 -22.78
C GLU A 47 7.14 24.48 -22.59
N ARG A 48 6.38 23.43 -22.27
CA ARG A 48 4.93 23.54 -21.95
C ARG A 48 4.66 24.09 -20.55
N LEU A 49 5.71 24.29 -19.75
CA LEU A 49 5.65 24.90 -18.43
C LEU A 49 5.84 26.40 -18.55
N SER A 50 4.98 27.17 -17.87
CA SER A 50 5.25 28.57 -17.61
C SER A 50 6.49 28.73 -16.72
N PHE A 51 7.06 29.94 -16.72
CA PHE A 51 8.22 30.26 -15.89
C PHE A 51 7.98 29.96 -14.40
N GLU A 52 6.80 30.28 -13.88
CA GLU A 52 6.48 30.09 -12.47
C GLU A 52 6.30 28.61 -12.09
N GLU A 53 5.65 27.83 -12.96
CA GLU A 53 5.51 26.37 -12.77
C GLU A 53 6.87 25.67 -12.85
N LYS A 54 7.72 26.08 -13.80
CA LYS A 54 9.09 25.58 -13.92
C LYS A 54 9.89 25.84 -12.65
N ARG A 55 9.85 27.07 -12.12
CA ARG A 55 10.50 27.45 -10.85
C ARG A 55 10.04 26.60 -9.67
N ILE A 56 8.73 26.33 -9.57
CA ILE A 56 8.14 25.50 -8.49
C ILE A 56 8.65 24.05 -8.58
N LEU A 57 8.68 23.46 -9.77
CA LEU A 57 9.18 22.10 -9.96
C LEU A 57 10.71 22.02 -9.76
N GLU A 58 11.47 22.98 -10.29
CA GLU A 58 12.93 23.06 -10.12
C GLU A 58 13.34 23.11 -8.65
N LYS A 59 12.58 23.81 -7.81
CA LYS A 59 12.80 23.83 -6.35
C LYS A 59 12.81 22.43 -5.74
N ALA A 60 11.90 21.55 -6.16
CA ALA A 60 11.88 20.16 -5.71
C ALA A 60 12.94 19.31 -6.43
N ALA A 61 13.08 19.48 -7.73
CA ALA A 61 13.97 18.70 -8.58
C ALA A 61 15.46 18.91 -8.26
N LYS A 62 15.84 20.04 -7.65
CA LYS A 62 17.18 20.24 -7.05
C LYS A 62 17.58 19.13 -6.08
N GLY A 63 16.61 18.53 -5.37
CA GLY A 63 16.84 17.41 -4.46
C GLY A 63 16.87 16.03 -5.14
N SER A 64 16.66 15.95 -6.46
CA SER A 64 16.67 14.70 -7.24
C SER A 64 18.01 13.99 -7.14
N LEU A 65 18.02 12.66 -7.11
CA LEU A 65 19.26 11.89 -7.01
C LEU A 65 20.19 12.14 -8.21
N LYS A 66 19.60 12.50 -9.35
CA LYS A 66 20.33 12.90 -10.56
C LYS A 66 21.20 14.15 -10.35
N ASN A 67 20.78 15.04 -9.45
CA ASN A 67 21.39 16.36 -9.24
C ASN A 67 22.23 16.43 -7.96
N THR A 68 22.19 15.42 -7.09
CA THR A 68 22.92 15.39 -5.82
C THR A 68 24.26 14.67 -5.94
N PHE A 69 25.32 15.24 -5.33
CA PHE A 69 26.70 14.72 -5.38
C PHE A 69 26.86 13.25 -4.98
N LEU A 70 26.11 12.78 -3.98
CA LEU A 70 26.17 11.37 -3.54
C LEU A 70 25.27 10.44 -4.38
N GLY A 71 24.26 10.98 -5.06
CA GLY A 71 23.37 10.21 -5.94
C GLY A 71 22.58 9.06 -5.30
N TYR A 72 22.53 8.93 -3.96
CA TYR A 72 21.85 7.82 -3.29
C TYR A 72 21.01 8.24 -2.07
N THR A 73 20.03 7.40 -1.73
CA THR A 73 19.15 7.52 -0.56
C THR A 73 19.19 6.23 0.25
N SER A 74 19.01 6.32 1.58
CA SER A 74 18.89 5.12 2.44
C SER A 74 17.47 4.51 2.41
N MET A 75 16.57 5.12 1.64
CA MET A 75 15.15 4.78 1.58
C MET A 75 14.87 3.82 0.43
N MET A 76 14.10 2.76 0.70
CA MET A 76 13.68 1.83 -0.37
C MET A 76 12.78 2.56 -1.37
N GLN A 77 13.13 2.47 -2.65
CA GLN A 77 12.39 3.06 -3.77
C GLN A 77 11.33 2.12 -4.38
N GLU A 78 11.21 0.90 -3.87
CA GLU A 78 10.21 -0.06 -4.31
C GLU A 78 9.38 -0.57 -3.12
N PHE A 79 8.17 -1.04 -3.41
CA PHE A 79 7.40 -1.81 -2.44
C PHE A 79 7.98 -3.22 -2.33
N ALA A 80 7.79 -3.85 -1.17
CA ALA A 80 8.13 -5.25 -1.02
C ALA A 80 7.30 -6.10 -2.00
N THR A 81 7.91 -7.14 -2.56
CA THR A 81 7.24 -8.12 -3.40
C THR A 81 6.96 -9.38 -2.59
N ALA A 82 5.85 -10.04 -2.91
CA ALA A 82 5.55 -11.33 -2.30
C ALA A 82 6.52 -12.38 -2.85
N VAL A 83 7.14 -13.15 -1.97
CA VAL A 83 8.01 -14.25 -2.41
C VAL A 83 7.13 -15.35 -3.00
N GLY A 84 7.31 -15.66 -4.28
CA GLY A 84 6.59 -16.73 -5.00
C GLY A 84 6.86 -18.15 -4.48
N ALA A 85 6.32 -19.15 -5.18
CA ALA A 85 6.39 -20.57 -4.85
C ALA A 85 7.51 -21.34 -5.57
N GLU A 86 8.44 -20.64 -6.22
CA GLU A 86 9.49 -21.21 -7.08
C GLU A 86 10.21 -22.39 -6.45
N LYS A 87 10.72 -22.22 -5.21
CA LYS A 87 11.45 -23.27 -4.49
C LYS A 87 10.60 -24.52 -4.27
N GLN A 88 9.30 -24.35 -3.98
CA GLN A 88 8.37 -25.45 -3.73
C GLN A 88 7.99 -26.14 -5.04
N VAL A 89 7.76 -25.39 -6.11
CA VAL A 89 7.42 -25.94 -7.44
C VAL A 89 8.61 -26.70 -8.01
N LYS A 90 9.81 -26.10 -8.06
CA LYS A 90 11.04 -26.78 -8.52
C LYS A 90 11.31 -28.07 -7.74
N LYS A 91 11.15 -28.05 -6.41
CA LYS A 91 11.31 -29.26 -5.60
C LYS A 91 10.23 -30.31 -5.86
N THR A 92 9.02 -29.89 -6.24
CA THR A 92 7.95 -30.81 -6.61
C THR A 92 8.25 -31.47 -7.95
N ILE A 93 8.65 -30.69 -8.96
CA ILE A 93 9.11 -31.20 -10.27
C ILE A 93 10.20 -32.26 -10.10
N GLU A 94 11.24 -31.94 -9.31
CA GLU A 94 12.35 -32.87 -9.03
C GLU A 94 11.88 -34.19 -8.38
N ILE A 95 11.04 -34.11 -7.34
CA ILE A 95 10.64 -35.31 -6.58
C ILE A 95 9.57 -36.14 -7.29
N PHE A 96 8.74 -35.51 -8.10
CA PHE A 96 7.77 -36.20 -8.95
C PHE A 96 8.36 -36.67 -10.28
N LYS A 97 9.60 -36.27 -10.60
CA LYS A 97 10.27 -36.52 -11.90
C LYS A 97 9.43 -36.00 -13.07
N LEU A 98 8.86 -34.81 -12.92
CA LEU A 98 8.07 -34.16 -13.96
C LEU A 98 9.01 -33.50 -14.97
N THR A 99 8.57 -33.39 -16.22
CA THR A 99 9.24 -32.54 -17.20
C THR A 99 9.16 -31.09 -16.74
N PRO A 100 10.29 -30.35 -16.65
CA PRO A 100 10.26 -28.94 -16.31
C PRO A 100 9.43 -28.16 -17.33
N ASN A 101 8.50 -27.35 -16.85
CA ASN A 101 7.79 -26.38 -17.69
C ASN A 101 8.31 -24.98 -17.35
N GLU A 102 9.03 -24.36 -18.28
CA GLU A 102 9.63 -23.04 -18.09
C GLU A 102 8.59 -21.90 -18.10
N SER A 103 7.36 -22.16 -18.55
CA SER A 103 6.29 -21.16 -18.61
C SER A 103 5.55 -20.91 -17.30
N ILE A 104 5.83 -21.67 -16.23
CA ILE A 104 5.13 -21.50 -14.95
C ILE A 104 5.57 -20.20 -14.28
N ASP A 105 4.67 -19.23 -14.17
CA ASP A 105 4.88 -18.05 -13.34
C ASP A 105 4.71 -18.40 -11.86
N TYR A 106 5.83 -18.48 -11.14
CA TYR A 106 5.88 -18.81 -9.72
C TYR A 106 5.33 -17.73 -8.78
N ASN A 107 4.98 -16.56 -9.30
CA ASN A 107 4.37 -15.47 -8.54
C ASN A 107 2.87 -15.34 -8.83
N ASN A 108 2.34 -16.05 -9.83
CA ASN A 108 0.93 -16.06 -10.18
C ASN A 108 0.17 -17.13 -9.38
N ILE A 109 -0.91 -16.72 -8.73
CA ILE A 109 -1.73 -17.59 -7.88
C ILE A 109 -2.38 -18.71 -8.70
N ASP A 110 -2.94 -18.38 -9.86
CA ASP A 110 -3.71 -19.32 -10.68
C ASP A 110 -2.78 -20.31 -11.39
N ALA A 111 -1.62 -19.87 -11.89
CA ALA A 111 -0.60 -20.78 -12.42
C ALA A 111 -0.13 -21.82 -11.38
N ILE A 112 0.02 -21.41 -10.10
CA ILE A 112 0.37 -22.34 -9.02
C ILE A 112 -0.81 -23.27 -8.69
N LYS A 113 -2.06 -22.77 -8.69
CA LYS A 113 -3.26 -23.61 -8.50
C LYS A 113 -3.36 -24.68 -9.58
N GLU A 114 -3.20 -24.30 -10.84
CA GLU A 114 -3.21 -25.21 -11.99
C GLU A 114 -2.11 -26.26 -11.87
N PHE A 115 -0.90 -25.86 -11.48
CA PHE A 115 0.18 -26.80 -11.21
C PHE A 115 -0.17 -27.79 -10.09
N ILE A 116 -0.75 -27.33 -8.97
CA ILE A 116 -1.20 -28.21 -7.89
C ILE A 116 -2.28 -29.17 -8.39
N ALA A 117 -3.25 -28.68 -9.16
CA ALA A 117 -4.36 -29.47 -9.71
C ALA A 117 -3.86 -30.55 -10.68
N ALA A 118 -2.83 -30.26 -11.47
CA ALA A 118 -2.23 -31.23 -12.40
C ALA A 118 -1.40 -32.30 -11.68
N VAL A 119 -0.66 -31.93 -10.62
CA VAL A 119 0.28 -32.85 -9.94
C VAL A 119 -0.37 -33.69 -8.85
N SER A 120 -1.40 -33.18 -8.18
CA SER A 120 -2.03 -33.88 -7.04
C SER A 120 -2.64 -35.24 -7.40
N PRO A 121 -3.30 -35.41 -8.57
CA PRO A 121 -3.82 -36.70 -9.02
C PRO A 121 -2.76 -37.81 -9.19
N ILE A 122 -1.49 -37.46 -9.46
CA ILE A 122 -0.39 -38.44 -9.64
C ILE A 122 -0.20 -39.34 -8.41
N ILE A 123 -0.56 -38.86 -7.22
CA ILE A 123 -0.54 -39.65 -5.99
C ILE A 123 -1.93 -39.80 -5.35
N PHE A 124 -3.00 -39.53 -6.11
CA PHE A 124 -4.38 -39.52 -5.63
C PHE A 124 -4.55 -38.66 -4.35
N LYS A 125 -3.87 -37.52 -4.28
CA LYS A 125 -4.11 -36.53 -3.23
C LYS A 125 -5.23 -35.61 -3.69
N GLU A 126 -6.28 -35.48 -2.89
CA GLU A 126 -7.29 -34.45 -3.09
C GLU A 126 -6.75 -33.08 -2.65
N VAL A 127 -7.00 -32.05 -3.46
CA VAL A 127 -6.58 -30.67 -3.17
C VAL A 127 -7.38 -30.16 -1.96
N GLY A 128 -6.70 -29.56 -0.97
CA GLY A 128 -7.33 -29.15 0.28
C GLY A 128 -7.31 -30.21 1.38
N ALA A 129 -7.31 -31.50 1.02
CA ALA A 129 -7.21 -32.62 1.97
C ALA A 129 -5.77 -32.70 2.56
N ASN A 130 -5.56 -32.00 3.67
CA ASN A 130 -4.26 -31.70 4.26
C ASN A 130 -4.06 -32.25 5.68
N ASN A 131 -4.96 -33.11 6.18
CA ASN A 131 -4.73 -33.88 7.39
C ASN A 131 -3.85 -35.10 7.07
N PHE A 132 -2.64 -35.13 7.65
CA PHE A 132 -1.66 -36.16 7.33
C PHE A 132 -2.06 -37.57 7.81
N LEU A 133 -2.95 -37.67 8.79
CA LEU A 133 -3.39 -38.95 9.34
C LEU A 133 -4.57 -39.52 8.56
N SER A 134 -5.61 -38.71 8.34
CA SER A 134 -6.86 -39.15 7.70
C SER A 134 -6.84 -39.10 6.17
N ASP A 135 -6.16 -38.11 5.57
CA ASP A 135 -6.37 -37.78 4.15
C ASP A 135 -5.33 -38.43 3.21
N ARG A 136 -4.43 -39.23 3.77
CA ARG A 136 -3.40 -39.93 3.00
C ARG A 136 -3.83 -41.38 2.80
N LEU A 137 -3.49 -41.95 1.65
CA LEU A 137 -3.73 -43.37 1.39
C LEU A 137 -2.87 -44.24 2.31
N ASN A 138 -3.49 -45.26 2.91
CA ASN A 138 -2.83 -46.32 3.67
C ASN A 138 -2.18 -47.36 2.72
N LYS A 139 -1.64 -48.48 3.25
CA LYS A 139 -0.96 -49.49 2.43
C LYS A 139 -1.91 -50.17 1.44
N LEU A 140 -3.10 -50.55 1.90
CA LEU A 140 -4.11 -51.24 1.09
C LEU A 140 -4.64 -50.31 -0.01
N GLN A 141 -5.03 -49.09 0.37
CA GLN A 141 -5.54 -48.07 -0.55
C GLN A 141 -4.52 -47.70 -1.66
N ARG A 142 -3.22 -47.63 -1.35
CA ARG A 142 -2.19 -47.41 -2.39
C ARG A 142 -2.12 -48.58 -3.38
N LYS A 143 -2.22 -49.82 -2.88
CA LYS A 143 -2.19 -51.02 -3.73
C LYS A 143 -3.44 -51.08 -4.63
N GLU A 144 -4.62 -50.79 -4.08
CA GLU A 144 -5.88 -50.70 -4.82
C GLU A 144 -5.84 -49.64 -5.94
N LYS A 145 -5.18 -48.51 -5.68
CA LYS A 145 -4.98 -47.43 -6.67
C LYS A 145 -3.80 -47.66 -7.63
N GLY A 146 -3.18 -48.85 -7.60
CA GLY A 146 -2.05 -49.17 -8.48
C GLY A 146 -0.79 -48.33 -8.23
N LEU A 147 -0.66 -47.68 -7.07
CA LEU A 147 0.51 -46.87 -6.74
C LEU A 147 1.68 -47.76 -6.27
N ASP A 148 2.60 -48.07 -7.17
CA ASP A 148 3.88 -48.70 -6.83
C ASP A 148 4.87 -47.67 -6.24
N LEU A 149 4.57 -47.22 -5.02
CA LEU A 149 5.40 -46.29 -4.27
C LEU A 149 5.65 -46.80 -2.85
N SER A 150 6.91 -46.76 -2.41
CA SER A 150 7.23 -46.99 -1.01
C SER A 150 6.53 -45.99 -0.10
N LYS A 151 6.17 -46.42 1.12
CA LYS A 151 5.53 -45.55 2.14
C LYS A 151 6.29 -44.23 2.34
N ARG A 152 7.63 -44.29 2.33
CA ARG A 152 8.50 -43.11 2.49
C ARG A 152 8.37 -42.16 1.31
N ASN A 153 8.39 -42.67 0.08
CA ASN A 153 8.28 -41.86 -1.13
C ASN A 153 6.89 -41.19 -1.23
N TYR A 154 5.83 -41.96 -1.02
CA TYR A 154 4.46 -41.44 -1.00
C TYR A 154 4.29 -40.31 0.03
N ASN A 155 4.69 -40.54 1.29
CA ASN A 155 4.61 -39.54 2.34
C ASN A 155 5.44 -38.28 2.02
N LYS A 156 6.58 -38.42 1.35
CA LYS A 156 7.41 -37.27 0.92
C LYS A 156 6.67 -36.43 -0.12
N LYS A 157 6.11 -37.07 -1.16
CA LYS A 157 5.30 -36.43 -2.21
C LYS A 157 4.07 -35.72 -1.63
N TRP A 158 3.33 -36.41 -0.76
CA TRP A 158 2.14 -35.85 -0.11
C TRP A 158 2.48 -34.60 0.74
N ARG A 159 3.55 -34.64 1.54
CA ARG A 159 3.99 -33.48 2.34
C ARG A 159 4.50 -32.31 1.49
N LEU A 160 5.01 -32.58 0.29
CA LEU A 160 5.41 -31.51 -0.64
C LEU A 160 4.18 -30.76 -1.15
N LEU A 161 3.14 -31.48 -1.61
CA LEU A 161 1.90 -30.87 -2.07
C LEU A 161 1.19 -30.09 -0.95
N LYS A 162 1.06 -30.67 0.25
CA LYS A 162 0.54 -29.92 1.41
C LYS A 162 1.31 -28.62 1.68
N ARG A 163 2.64 -28.65 1.59
CA ARG A 163 3.48 -27.46 1.78
C ARG A 163 3.30 -26.44 0.66
N LEU A 164 3.09 -26.90 -0.58
CA LEU A 164 2.84 -26.06 -1.73
C LEU A 164 1.46 -25.39 -1.62
N GLU A 165 0.42 -26.11 -1.23
CA GLU A 165 -0.91 -25.55 -0.93
C GLU A 165 -0.84 -24.50 0.20
N LYS A 166 -0.15 -24.80 1.30
CA LYS A 166 0.07 -23.82 2.37
C LYS A 166 0.84 -22.59 1.88
N LYS A 167 1.80 -22.79 0.97
CA LYS A 167 2.59 -21.71 0.37
C LYS A 167 1.72 -20.85 -0.54
N LEU A 168 0.82 -21.44 -1.32
CA LEU A 168 -0.16 -20.74 -2.14
C LEU A 168 -1.07 -19.85 -1.28
N THR A 169 -1.66 -20.38 -0.20
CA THR A 169 -2.47 -19.58 0.73
C THR A 169 -1.67 -18.43 1.33
N LYS A 170 -0.41 -18.67 1.71
CA LYS A 170 0.47 -17.62 2.22
C LYS A 170 0.77 -16.57 1.15
N LEU A 171 1.05 -16.98 -0.09
CA LEU A 171 1.32 -16.06 -1.20
C LEU A 171 0.13 -15.14 -1.46
N HIS A 172 -1.08 -15.70 -1.56
CA HIS A 172 -2.32 -14.92 -1.70
C HIS A 172 -2.46 -13.87 -0.61
N ARG A 173 -2.23 -14.27 0.65
CA ARG A 173 -2.29 -13.36 1.79
C ARG A 173 -1.24 -12.24 1.72
N GLU A 174 0.01 -12.55 1.34
CA GLU A 174 1.06 -11.53 1.21
C GLU A 174 0.80 -10.57 0.05
N ILE A 175 0.22 -11.04 -1.07
CA ILE A 175 -0.21 -10.18 -2.18
C ILE A 175 -1.28 -9.19 -1.69
N LYS A 176 -2.32 -9.66 -0.99
CA LYS A 176 -3.34 -8.80 -0.39
C LYS A 176 -2.76 -7.77 0.58
N LYS A 177 -1.79 -8.16 1.43
CA LYS A 177 -1.10 -7.22 2.34
C LYS A 177 -0.40 -6.08 1.58
N ILE A 178 0.29 -6.41 0.49
CA ILE A 178 0.99 -5.43 -0.33
C ILE A 178 -0.02 -4.51 -1.03
N GLU A 179 -1.10 -5.07 -1.55
CA GLU A 179 -2.20 -4.30 -2.16
C GLU A 179 -2.84 -3.32 -1.16
N PHE A 180 -3.17 -3.79 0.04
CA PHE A 180 -3.71 -2.91 1.08
C PHE A 180 -2.70 -1.85 1.54
N GLN A 181 -1.41 -2.17 1.59
CA GLN A 181 -0.37 -1.16 1.84
C GLN A 181 -0.39 -0.06 0.77
N LYS A 182 -0.52 -0.43 -0.51
CA LYS A 182 -0.63 0.50 -1.64
C LYS A 182 -1.90 1.34 -1.54
N ILE A 183 -3.05 0.72 -1.30
CA ILE A 183 -4.33 1.41 -1.09
C ILE A 183 -4.22 2.40 0.06
N GLY A 184 -3.69 2.00 1.21
CA GLY A 184 -3.56 2.87 2.38
C GLY A 184 -2.65 4.08 2.16
N LYS A 185 -1.73 4.00 1.20
CA LYS A 185 -0.84 5.09 0.81
C LYS A 185 -1.50 5.98 -0.24
N HIS A 186 -1.76 5.42 -1.42
CA HIS A 186 -2.07 6.17 -2.64
C HIS A 186 -3.36 5.68 -3.35
N GLY A 187 -4.24 5.00 -2.62
CA GLY A 187 -5.53 4.57 -3.14
C GLY A 187 -5.40 3.59 -4.32
N LEU A 188 -6.24 3.76 -5.33
CA LEU A 188 -6.33 2.87 -6.49
C LEU A 188 -5.40 3.29 -7.64
N SER A 189 -4.43 4.19 -7.42
CA SER A 189 -3.54 4.66 -8.50
C SER A 189 -2.76 3.51 -9.17
N HIS A 190 -2.36 2.49 -8.40
CA HIS A 190 -1.67 1.30 -8.90
C HIS A 190 -2.55 0.38 -9.75
N LYS A 191 -3.84 0.66 -9.88
CA LYS A 191 -4.78 -0.04 -10.77
C LYS A 191 -5.09 0.78 -12.03
N ILE A 192 -4.47 1.95 -12.21
CA ILE A 192 -4.62 2.75 -13.42
C ILE A 192 -3.80 2.07 -14.52
N GLU A 193 -4.48 1.56 -15.54
CA GLU A 193 -3.85 1.00 -16.73
C GLU A 193 -3.09 2.06 -17.52
N PHE A 194 -2.02 1.66 -18.22
CA PHE A 194 -1.22 2.59 -19.01
C PHE A 194 -2.06 3.29 -20.09
N SER A 195 -3.01 2.56 -20.69
CA SER A 195 -3.95 3.09 -21.69
C SER A 195 -4.80 4.25 -21.17
N GLU A 196 -5.17 4.22 -19.89
CA GLU A 196 -5.91 5.28 -19.23
C GLU A 196 -4.99 6.42 -18.81
N PHE A 197 -3.82 6.08 -18.26
CA PHE A 197 -2.82 7.03 -17.78
C PHE A 197 -2.28 7.94 -18.89
N GLN A 198 -2.08 7.40 -20.10
CA GLN A 198 -1.47 8.15 -21.20
C GLN A 198 -2.42 9.12 -21.92
N LYS A 199 -3.72 9.13 -21.61
CA LYS A 199 -4.72 9.94 -22.33
C LYS A 199 -4.48 11.45 -22.19
N ASP A 200 -3.90 11.89 -21.07
CA ASP A 200 -3.60 13.30 -20.83
C ASP A 200 -2.31 13.46 -20.01
N TYR A 201 -1.39 14.29 -20.50
CA TYR A 201 -0.09 14.54 -19.88
C TYR A 201 -0.22 15.23 -18.53
N ASN A 202 -1.14 16.21 -18.40
CA ASN A 202 -1.28 16.96 -17.14
C ASN A 202 -1.80 16.04 -16.03
N SER A 203 -2.79 15.20 -16.34
CA SER A 203 -3.33 14.17 -15.46
C SER A 203 -2.25 13.17 -15.06
N ALA A 204 -1.47 12.66 -16.02
CA ALA A 204 -0.34 11.76 -15.75
C ALA A 204 0.69 12.38 -14.79
N CYS A 205 1.06 13.64 -14.99
CA CYS A 205 1.98 14.37 -14.13
C CYS A 205 1.43 14.55 -12.71
N PHE A 206 0.17 14.99 -12.59
CA PHE A 206 -0.49 15.12 -11.29
C PHE A 206 -0.55 13.79 -10.54
N ILE A 207 -1.03 12.73 -11.20
CA ILE A 207 -1.20 11.40 -10.60
C ILE A 207 0.15 10.87 -10.12
N ALA A 208 1.19 10.90 -10.96
CA ALA A 208 2.51 10.40 -10.60
C ALA A 208 3.15 11.19 -9.45
N TYR A 209 3.10 12.52 -9.50
CA TYR A 209 3.65 13.35 -8.44
C TYR A 209 2.92 13.12 -7.11
N TYR A 210 1.59 13.22 -7.11
CA TYR A 210 0.80 13.05 -5.90
C TYR A 210 0.92 11.64 -5.31
N ASN A 211 1.10 10.61 -6.16
CA ASN A 211 1.41 9.24 -5.75
C ASN A 211 2.69 9.17 -4.93
N THR A 212 3.77 9.82 -5.37
CA THR A 212 5.04 9.84 -4.59
C THR A 212 4.92 10.56 -3.25
N ARG A 213 4.19 11.68 -3.19
CA ARG A 213 3.91 12.39 -1.93
C ARG A 213 3.14 11.51 -0.95
N CYS A 214 2.16 10.74 -1.45
CA CYS A 214 1.42 9.78 -0.65
C CYS A 214 2.30 8.61 -0.13
N ASN A 215 3.38 8.29 -0.84
CA ASN A 215 4.26 7.14 -0.55
C ASN A 215 5.37 7.43 0.47
N LEU A 216 5.51 8.69 0.89
CA LEU A 216 6.44 9.09 1.93
C LEU A 216 6.23 8.28 3.20
N ARG A 217 7.34 8.01 3.90
CA ARG A 217 7.30 7.35 5.20
C ARG A 217 6.90 8.38 6.25
N SER A 218 6.09 7.94 7.20
CA SER A 218 5.69 8.78 8.32
C SER A 218 6.88 9.03 9.22
N VAL A 219 7.04 10.28 9.64
CA VAL A 219 8.01 10.70 10.64
C VAL A 219 7.39 10.44 12.01
N PHE A 220 8.17 9.94 12.97
CA PHE A 220 7.74 9.86 14.36
C PHE A 220 7.70 11.27 14.94
N THR A 221 6.50 11.68 15.35
CA THR A 221 6.24 12.99 15.90
C THR A 221 5.10 12.88 16.90
N ASN A 222 5.16 13.69 17.95
CA ASN A 222 4.06 13.88 18.90
C ASN A 222 3.10 15.01 18.45
N THR A 223 3.32 15.57 17.26
CA THR A 223 2.45 16.56 16.61
C THR A 223 1.80 15.98 15.35
N SER A 224 1.08 16.81 14.59
CA SER A 224 0.39 16.36 13.38
C SER A 224 1.34 15.89 12.27
N GLN A 225 0.97 14.80 11.60
CA GLN A 225 1.63 14.35 10.38
C GLN A 225 1.43 15.35 9.23
N GLU A 226 2.44 15.47 8.37
CA GLU A 226 2.35 16.29 7.16
C GLU A 226 1.35 15.71 6.15
N ARG A 227 0.67 16.60 5.43
CA ARG A 227 -0.27 16.23 4.37
C ARG A 227 0.47 15.97 3.06
N ALA A 228 -0.04 15.03 2.26
CA ALA A 228 0.54 14.69 0.97
C ALA A 228 0.30 15.77 -0.10
N PHE A 229 -0.85 16.46 -0.05
CA PHE A 229 -1.22 17.46 -1.05
C PHE A 229 -0.50 18.79 -0.75
N ASP A 230 0.46 19.14 -1.60
CA ASP A 230 1.33 20.31 -1.44
C ASP A 230 1.23 21.30 -2.62
N GLU A 231 2.04 22.35 -2.59
CA GLU A 231 2.06 23.41 -3.62
C GLU A 231 2.29 22.88 -5.05
N ILE A 232 3.09 21.83 -5.23
CA ILE A 232 3.32 21.21 -6.55
C ILE A 232 2.09 20.40 -6.97
N SER A 233 1.48 19.65 -6.04
CA SER A 233 0.22 18.95 -6.29
C SER A 233 -0.90 19.92 -6.70
N GLU A 234 -0.97 21.08 -6.04
CA GLU A 234 -1.94 22.14 -6.38
C GLU A 234 -1.68 22.72 -7.77
N MET A 235 -0.43 23.07 -8.08
CA MET A 235 -0.04 23.58 -9.39
C MET A 235 -0.41 22.60 -10.51
N LEU A 236 -0.05 21.31 -10.36
CA LEU A 236 -0.36 20.28 -11.36
C LEU A 236 -1.87 20.04 -11.49
N LEU A 237 -2.61 20.08 -10.38
CA LEU A 237 -4.07 19.95 -10.41
C LEU A 237 -4.73 21.17 -11.09
N ASN A 238 -4.18 22.37 -10.93
CA ASN A 238 -4.67 23.57 -11.61
C ASN A 238 -4.44 23.49 -13.12
N ARG A 239 -3.30 22.94 -13.58
CA ARG A 239 -3.09 22.63 -15.00
C ARG A 239 -4.13 21.66 -15.56
N CYS A 240 -4.54 20.67 -14.76
CA CYS A 240 -5.62 19.74 -15.14
C CYS A 240 -6.96 20.47 -15.33
N LYS A 241 -7.26 21.51 -14.53
CA LYS A 241 -8.51 22.28 -14.66
C LYS A 241 -8.53 23.16 -15.91
N ALA A 242 -7.38 23.67 -16.32
CA ALA A 242 -7.25 24.55 -17.48
C ALA A 242 -7.31 23.80 -18.83
N ASN A 243 -7.21 22.47 -18.82
CA ASN A 243 -7.16 21.62 -20.02
C ASN A 243 -8.18 20.47 -19.92
N SER A 244 -8.29 19.64 -20.97
CA SER A 244 -9.09 18.41 -20.96
C SER A 244 -8.42 17.31 -20.13
N ALA A 245 -8.60 17.36 -18.81
CA ALA A 245 -8.04 16.35 -17.91
C ALA A 245 -8.81 15.03 -17.92
N ASN A 246 -8.08 13.94 -17.71
CA ASN A 246 -8.64 12.63 -17.42
C ASN A 246 -9.07 12.54 -15.93
N TRP A 247 -10.22 13.15 -15.62
CA TRP A 247 -10.77 13.16 -14.26
C TRP A 247 -11.03 11.76 -13.71
N TRP A 248 -11.36 10.80 -14.57
CA TRP A 248 -11.55 9.40 -14.20
C TRP A 248 -10.27 8.80 -13.60
N ALA A 249 -9.12 8.98 -14.26
CA ALA A 249 -7.84 8.51 -13.73
C ALA A 249 -7.47 9.24 -12.43
N ILE A 250 -7.65 10.57 -12.37
CA ILE A 250 -7.35 11.38 -11.19
C ILE A 250 -8.17 10.91 -9.98
N ALA A 251 -9.44 10.55 -10.18
CA ALA A 251 -10.33 10.12 -9.10
C ALA A 251 -9.91 8.82 -8.40
N HIS A 252 -9.05 7.99 -9.03
CA HIS A 252 -8.52 6.76 -8.41
C HIS A 252 -7.51 7.05 -7.29
N ILE A 253 -6.86 8.22 -7.32
CA ILE A 253 -5.89 8.63 -6.29
C ILE A 253 -6.41 9.80 -5.44
N TYR A 254 -7.26 10.64 -6.02
CA TYR A 254 -7.71 11.88 -5.41
C TYR A 254 -9.21 12.08 -5.64
N SER A 255 -10.02 11.74 -4.64
CA SER A 255 -11.48 11.85 -4.66
C SER A 255 -12.03 13.11 -3.99
N GLY A 256 -11.24 14.20 -3.94
CA GLY A 256 -11.76 15.46 -3.42
C GLY A 256 -12.98 15.94 -4.23
N GLN A 257 -13.90 16.68 -3.60
CA GLN A 257 -15.12 17.18 -4.25
C GLN A 257 -14.85 17.92 -5.58
N LYS A 258 -13.72 18.64 -5.68
CA LYS A 258 -13.30 19.32 -6.92
C LYS A 258 -13.04 18.39 -8.11
N VAL A 259 -12.79 17.10 -7.86
CA VAL A 259 -12.55 16.07 -8.89
C VAL A 259 -13.79 15.22 -9.11
N ILE A 260 -14.46 14.76 -8.04
CA ILE A 260 -15.61 13.88 -8.21
C ILE A 260 -16.77 14.57 -8.92
N THR A 261 -16.94 15.89 -8.74
CA THR A 261 -17.94 16.69 -9.48
C THR A 261 -17.66 16.78 -10.99
N LYS A 262 -16.47 16.40 -11.46
CA LYS A 262 -16.12 16.34 -12.88
C LYS A 262 -16.40 14.98 -13.53
N LEU A 263 -16.79 13.98 -12.76
CA LEU A 263 -17.16 12.66 -13.26
C LEU A 263 -18.62 12.64 -13.68
N SER A 264 -18.95 11.80 -14.67
CA SER A 264 -20.35 11.44 -14.94
C SER A 264 -20.92 10.60 -13.79
N ASP A 265 -22.25 10.53 -13.67
CA ASP A 265 -22.88 9.72 -12.62
C ASP A 265 -22.60 8.23 -12.79
N GLU A 266 -22.46 7.74 -14.02
CA GLU A 266 -22.02 6.38 -14.31
C GLU A 266 -20.61 6.12 -13.76
N GLN A 267 -19.68 7.05 -13.96
CA GLN A 267 -18.32 6.97 -13.42
C GLN A 267 -18.35 7.01 -11.89
N LYS A 268 -19.13 7.91 -11.27
CA LYS A 268 -19.28 7.97 -9.81
C LYS A 268 -19.82 6.63 -9.27
N GLY A 269 -20.83 6.05 -9.91
CA GLY A 269 -21.38 4.74 -9.54
C GLY A 269 -20.35 3.60 -9.66
N LYS A 270 -19.61 3.53 -10.77
CA LYS A 270 -18.52 2.56 -10.95
C LYS A 270 -17.44 2.71 -9.88
N LEU A 271 -17.05 3.94 -9.54
CA LEU A 271 -16.04 4.20 -8.52
C LEU A 271 -16.54 3.88 -7.12
N LEU A 272 -17.81 4.17 -6.82
CA LEU A 272 -18.47 3.78 -5.56
C LEU A 272 -18.47 2.26 -5.39
N GLY A 273 -18.81 1.51 -6.44
CA GLY A 273 -18.75 0.04 -6.44
C GLY A 273 -17.33 -0.48 -6.18
N LYS A 274 -16.32 0.08 -6.86
CA LYS A 274 -14.90 -0.29 -6.64
C LYS A 274 -14.46 -0.06 -5.19
N TRP A 275 -14.77 1.10 -4.61
CA TRP A 275 -14.40 1.40 -3.22
C TRP A 275 -15.18 0.58 -2.20
N THR A 276 -16.46 0.28 -2.48
CA THR A 276 -17.29 -0.59 -1.62
C THR A 276 -16.75 -2.02 -1.60
N GLY A 277 -16.43 -2.60 -2.77
CA GLY A 277 -15.80 -3.92 -2.84
C GLY A 277 -14.42 -3.95 -2.17
N THR A 278 -13.63 -2.89 -2.35
CA THR A 278 -12.34 -2.74 -1.65
C THR A 278 -12.52 -2.69 -0.13
N LEU A 279 -13.52 -1.96 0.37
CA LEU A 279 -13.84 -1.90 1.80
C LEU A 279 -14.26 -3.27 2.35
N GLN A 280 -15.08 -4.01 1.61
CA GLN A 280 -15.50 -5.36 2.00
C GLN A 280 -14.29 -6.31 2.15
N GLU A 281 -13.40 -6.33 1.17
CA GLU A 281 -12.19 -7.17 1.24
C GLU A 281 -11.26 -6.78 2.41
N ILE A 282 -11.13 -5.48 2.67
CA ILE A 282 -10.34 -4.97 3.80
C ILE A 282 -11.02 -5.35 5.12
N ALA A 283 -12.34 -5.27 5.23
CA ALA A 283 -13.11 -5.63 6.42
C ALA A 283 -12.90 -7.10 6.79
N GLU A 284 -13.03 -8.00 5.82
CA GLU A 284 -12.80 -9.44 6.03
C GLU A 284 -11.37 -9.70 6.54
N PHE A 285 -10.39 -9.02 5.96
CA PHE A 285 -9.00 -9.17 6.38
C PHE A 285 -8.71 -8.57 7.75
N LEU A 286 -9.33 -7.43 8.09
CA LEU A 286 -9.26 -6.85 9.43
C LEU A 286 -9.85 -7.80 10.48
N ALA A 287 -11.00 -8.40 10.21
CA ALA A 287 -11.61 -9.39 11.10
C ALA A 287 -10.67 -10.59 11.33
N GLU A 288 -10.04 -11.09 10.26
CA GLU A 288 -9.07 -12.19 10.36
C GLU A 288 -7.85 -11.80 11.23
N ILE A 289 -7.33 -10.58 11.08
CA ILE A 289 -6.18 -10.12 11.87
C ILE A 289 -6.61 -9.90 13.32
N TRP A 290 -7.74 -9.24 13.55
CA TRP A 290 -8.29 -8.97 14.88
C TRP A 290 -8.45 -10.26 15.68
N ASN A 291 -9.10 -11.28 15.10
CA ASN A 291 -9.33 -12.56 15.78
C ASN A 291 -8.06 -13.40 16.01
N LYS A 292 -6.93 -13.05 15.39
CA LYS A 292 -5.64 -13.74 15.54
C LYS A 292 -4.67 -13.03 16.48
N ASN A 293 -5.06 -11.87 17.01
CA ASN A 293 -4.23 -11.07 17.89
C ASN A 293 -5.05 -10.68 19.13
N ASP A 294 -4.34 -10.37 20.22
CA ASP A 294 -4.97 -9.87 21.43
C ASP A 294 -4.75 -8.36 21.52
N PHE A 295 -5.46 -7.62 20.67
CA PHE A 295 -5.36 -6.16 20.66
C PHE A 295 -6.23 -5.57 21.77
N ASN A 296 -5.60 -4.79 22.66
CA ASN A 296 -6.37 -3.99 23.61
C ASN A 296 -7.07 -2.84 22.86
N ARG A 297 -8.39 -3.00 22.67
CA ARG A 297 -9.24 -2.05 21.95
C ARG A 297 -9.29 -0.66 22.57
N GLU A 298 -9.22 -0.58 23.90
CA GLU A 298 -9.39 0.67 24.65
C GLU A 298 -8.18 1.57 24.54
N THR A 299 -6.99 0.99 24.40
CA THR A 299 -5.73 1.72 24.39
C THR A 299 -5.08 1.76 23.00
N MET A 300 -5.33 0.74 22.17
CA MET A 300 -4.67 0.54 20.89
C MET A 300 -3.14 0.63 20.99
N VAL A 301 -2.55 0.17 22.09
CA VAL A 301 -1.09 0.16 22.28
C VAL A 301 -0.51 -1.19 21.86
N VAL A 302 0.60 -1.16 21.11
CA VAL A 302 1.31 -2.38 20.69
C VAL A 302 1.83 -3.13 21.91
N GLN A 303 1.37 -4.37 22.08
CA GLN A 303 1.94 -5.33 23.02
C GLN A 303 2.81 -6.39 22.31
N ARG A 304 3.61 -7.13 23.08
CA ARG A 304 4.44 -8.23 22.57
C ARG A 304 3.57 -9.31 21.91
N GLY A 305 3.97 -9.75 20.72
CA GLY A 305 3.25 -10.78 19.96
C GLY A 305 2.27 -10.24 18.90
N ASN A 306 1.91 -8.96 18.99
CA ASN A 306 1.01 -8.32 18.02
C ASN A 306 1.63 -8.18 16.63
N ASP A 307 0.86 -8.52 15.59
CA ASP A 307 1.16 -8.19 14.20
C ASP A 307 0.74 -6.75 13.87
N SER A 308 1.39 -5.79 14.54
CA SER A 308 1.08 -4.36 14.38
C SER A 308 1.38 -3.83 12.98
N THR A 309 2.30 -4.47 12.26
CA THR A 309 2.64 -4.07 10.88
C THR A 309 1.50 -4.40 9.93
N THR A 310 1.00 -5.63 9.95
CA THR A 310 -0.15 -6.00 9.10
C THR A 310 -1.38 -5.20 9.51
N TRP A 311 -1.67 -5.09 10.81
CA TRP A 311 -2.81 -4.31 11.30
C TRP A 311 -2.76 -2.84 10.83
N ASN A 312 -1.65 -2.13 11.06
CA ASN A 312 -1.56 -0.70 10.75
C ASN A 312 -1.63 -0.40 9.24
N ASN A 313 -1.09 -1.29 8.41
CA ASN A 313 -1.21 -1.18 6.96
C ASN A 313 -2.66 -1.36 6.53
N THR A 314 -3.34 -2.41 7.00
CA THR A 314 -4.75 -2.68 6.66
C THR A 314 -5.70 -1.61 7.22
N ALA A 315 -5.50 -1.14 8.44
CA ALA A 315 -6.22 0.00 9.02
C ALA A 315 -6.03 1.29 8.21
N GLY A 316 -4.81 1.50 7.69
CA GLY A 316 -4.53 2.59 6.76
C GLY A 316 -5.31 2.47 5.45
N ALA A 317 -5.35 1.26 4.87
CA ALA A 317 -6.11 0.94 3.69
C ALA A 317 -7.60 1.21 3.89
N TRP A 318 -8.14 0.73 5.00
CA TRP A 318 -9.53 0.95 5.41
C TRP A 318 -9.87 2.43 5.45
N ASN A 319 -9.11 3.22 6.24
CA ASN A 319 -9.40 4.63 6.40
C ASN A 319 -9.28 5.39 5.06
N LYS A 320 -8.31 5.03 4.21
CA LYS A 320 -8.20 5.62 2.87
C LYS A 320 -9.40 5.25 2.00
N ALA A 321 -9.76 3.97 1.91
CA ALA A 321 -10.87 3.52 1.09
C ALA A 321 -12.20 4.14 1.56
N ARG A 322 -12.40 4.20 2.88
CA ARG A 322 -13.55 4.82 3.53
C ARG A 322 -13.64 6.32 3.23
N ASP A 323 -12.53 7.05 3.32
CA ASP A 323 -12.50 8.47 2.99
C ASP A 323 -12.90 8.69 1.52
N ASN A 324 -12.44 7.85 0.59
CA ASN A 324 -12.81 7.94 -0.83
C ASN A 324 -14.28 7.58 -1.08
N TRP A 325 -14.77 6.51 -0.45
CA TRP A 325 -16.18 6.11 -0.49
C TRP A 325 -17.10 7.22 0.01
N MET A 326 -16.75 7.83 1.14
CA MET A 326 -17.52 8.93 1.73
C MET A 326 -17.51 10.18 0.84
N ASN A 327 -16.39 10.51 0.19
CA ASN A 327 -16.38 11.61 -0.80
C ASN A 327 -17.38 11.39 -1.94
N ILE A 328 -17.50 10.16 -2.43
CA ILE A 328 -18.39 9.84 -3.56
C ILE A 328 -19.85 9.87 -3.13
N ILE A 329 -20.18 9.36 -1.94
CA ILE A 329 -21.54 9.45 -1.39
C ILE A 329 -22.01 10.89 -1.29
N TYR A 330 -21.18 11.77 -0.72
CA TYR A 330 -21.48 13.20 -0.64
C TYR A 330 -21.60 13.85 -2.02
N ALA A 331 -20.73 13.47 -2.96
CA ALA A 331 -20.79 14.03 -4.31
C ALA A 331 -22.01 13.57 -5.12
N LEU A 332 -22.66 12.48 -4.69
CA LEU A 332 -23.90 11.95 -5.27
C LEU A 332 -25.14 12.43 -4.51
N GLY A 333 -25.00 13.21 -3.43
CA GLY A 333 -26.14 13.64 -2.59
C GLY A 333 -26.81 12.47 -1.85
N MET A 334 -26.06 11.40 -1.58
CA MET A 334 -26.58 10.18 -0.95
C MET A 334 -26.24 10.12 0.54
N GLU A 335 -26.11 11.26 1.22
CA GLU A 335 -25.73 11.32 2.64
C GLU A 335 -26.68 10.52 3.55
N TYR A 336 -27.94 10.34 3.13
CA TYR A 336 -28.93 9.51 3.82
C TYR A 336 -28.46 8.06 4.02
N ILE A 337 -27.56 7.55 3.16
CA ILE A 337 -26.95 6.22 3.33
C ILE A 337 -26.24 6.12 4.68
N LEU A 338 -25.66 7.21 5.18
CA LEU A 338 -24.96 7.21 6.47
C LEU A 338 -25.91 7.04 7.65
N ASP A 339 -27.20 7.33 7.50
CA ASP A 339 -28.19 7.07 8.54
C ASP A 339 -28.47 5.57 8.70
N GLU A 340 -28.27 4.79 7.64
CA GLU A 340 -28.37 3.32 7.65
C GLU A 340 -27.02 2.64 7.95
N ILE A 341 -25.96 3.09 7.26
CA ILE A 341 -24.63 2.49 7.29
C ILE A 341 -23.56 3.59 7.36
N CYS A 342 -23.14 3.92 8.58
CA CYS A 342 -22.00 4.78 8.86
C CYS A 342 -20.81 3.94 9.31
N PHE A 343 -20.00 3.51 8.35
CA PHE A 343 -18.77 2.78 8.66
C PHE A 343 -17.84 3.58 9.58
N GLY A 344 -17.41 2.98 10.69
CA GLY A 344 -16.40 3.56 11.58
C GLY A 344 -15.02 3.66 10.91
N LYS A 345 -14.12 4.47 11.48
CA LYS A 345 -12.68 4.42 11.18
C LYS A 345 -12.06 3.21 11.86
N VAL A 346 -10.89 2.77 11.41
CA VAL A 346 -10.09 1.74 12.08
C VAL A 346 -8.82 2.38 12.61
N LEU A 347 -8.57 2.26 13.92
CA LEU A 347 -7.38 2.85 14.51
C LEU A 347 -6.14 2.00 14.29
N ARG A 348 -5.01 2.69 14.14
CA ARG A 348 -3.70 2.07 14.15
C ARG A 348 -3.26 1.84 15.58
N LEU A 349 -2.50 0.77 15.79
CA LEU A 349 -1.79 0.57 17.03
C LEU A 349 -0.64 1.58 17.16
N MET A 350 -0.54 2.19 18.33
CA MET A 350 0.55 3.08 18.72
C MET A 350 1.68 2.29 19.39
N ALA A 351 2.92 2.62 19.05
CA ALA A 351 4.08 2.04 19.71
C ALA A 351 4.14 2.54 21.16
N GLY A 352 4.43 1.65 22.12
CA GLY A 352 4.38 1.98 23.55
C GLY A 352 5.37 3.07 23.98
N ASP A 353 6.52 3.17 23.31
CA ASP A 353 7.49 4.25 23.48
C ASP A 353 6.95 5.61 23.04
N VAL A 354 6.21 5.65 21.92
CA VAL A 354 5.53 6.87 21.46
C VAL A 354 4.41 7.27 22.43
N VAL A 355 3.66 6.31 22.97
CA VAL A 355 2.64 6.55 24.01
C VAL A 355 3.28 7.16 25.25
N ALA A 356 4.37 6.56 25.74
CA ALA A 356 5.12 7.07 26.89
C ALA A 356 5.64 8.50 26.63
N TRP A 357 6.13 8.77 25.42
CA TRP A 357 6.56 10.12 25.03
C TRP A 357 5.41 11.13 25.09
N HIS A 358 4.24 10.79 24.55
CA HIS A 358 3.05 11.65 24.64
C HIS A 358 2.70 11.99 26.09
N TYR A 359 2.59 10.99 26.96
CA TYR A 359 2.29 11.20 28.38
C TYR A 359 3.38 12.02 29.10
N SER A 360 4.66 11.76 28.82
CA SER A 360 5.77 12.53 29.42
C SER A 360 5.75 14.01 29.05
N SER A 361 5.19 14.36 27.88
CA SER A 361 5.00 15.73 27.42
C SER A 361 3.67 16.36 27.87
N GLY A 362 2.95 15.74 28.81
CA GLY A 362 1.64 16.21 29.30
C GLY A 362 0.47 15.92 28.34
N GLY A 363 0.69 15.10 27.31
CA GLY A 363 -0.34 14.65 26.37
C GLY A 363 -1.09 13.41 26.85
N GLN A 364 -2.02 12.96 26.04
CA GLN A 364 -2.82 11.75 26.26
C GLN A 364 -2.99 10.97 24.95
N LEU A 365 -3.66 9.82 25.00
CA LEU A 365 -4.01 9.07 23.78
C LEU A 365 -4.87 9.92 22.84
N ASP A 366 -4.83 9.59 21.54
CA ASP A 366 -5.67 10.25 20.55
C ASP A 366 -7.16 10.07 20.94
N PRO A 367 -7.95 11.16 21.06
CA PRO A 367 -9.38 11.07 21.43
C PRO A 367 -10.20 10.15 20.52
N ASN A 368 -9.78 9.95 19.26
CA ASN A 368 -10.46 9.00 18.36
C ASN A 368 -10.47 7.57 18.93
N THR A 369 -9.57 7.23 19.84
CA THR A 369 -9.52 5.95 20.58
C THR A 369 -10.78 5.71 21.39
N GLU A 370 -11.34 6.76 22.01
CA GLU A 370 -12.58 6.65 22.77
C GLU A 370 -13.77 6.33 21.87
N VAL A 371 -13.86 6.98 20.70
CA VAL A 371 -14.95 6.73 19.74
C VAL A 371 -14.84 5.31 19.18
N TRP A 372 -13.64 4.90 18.73
CA TRP A 372 -13.37 3.54 18.24
C TRP A 372 -13.73 2.45 19.24
N ASN A 373 -13.45 2.68 20.52
CA ASN A 373 -13.74 1.71 21.56
C ASN A 373 -15.24 1.47 21.77
N LYS A 374 -16.10 2.42 21.37
CA LYS A 374 -17.53 2.40 21.72
C LYS A 374 -18.48 2.15 20.56
N ILE A 375 -18.08 2.38 19.31
CA ILE A 375 -18.91 2.09 18.13
C ILE A 375 -18.70 0.66 17.64
N PRO A 376 -19.63 0.03 16.89
CA PRO A 376 -19.39 -1.28 16.28
C PRO A 376 -18.15 -1.34 15.38
N LEU A 377 -17.48 -2.49 15.34
CA LEU A 377 -16.32 -2.67 14.49
C LEU A 377 -16.76 -2.70 13.02
N PRO A 378 -16.01 -2.12 12.08
CA PRO A 378 -16.55 -1.95 10.74
C PRO A 378 -16.81 -3.24 9.97
N TRP A 379 -16.11 -4.33 10.29
CA TRP A 379 -16.39 -5.64 9.72
C TRP A 379 -17.65 -6.30 10.30
N GLU A 380 -18.05 -5.97 11.53
CA GLU A 380 -19.34 -6.41 12.09
C GLU A 380 -20.50 -5.72 11.38
N VAL A 381 -20.33 -4.41 11.10
CA VAL A 381 -21.30 -3.62 10.33
C VAL A 381 -21.40 -4.14 8.89
N PHE A 382 -20.28 -4.38 8.22
CA PHE A 382 -20.28 -4.94 6.85
C PHE A 382 -20.93 -6.32 6.78
N GLN A 383 -20.78 -7.15 7.82
CA GLN A 383 -21.39 -8.47 7.90
C GLN A 383 -22.86 -8.45 8.35
N GLY A 384 -23.43 -7.26 8.61
CA GLY A 384 -24.79 -7.11 9.11
C GLY A 384 -25.01 -7.61 10.54
N LYS A 385 -23.94 -7.84 11.31
CA LYS A 385 -24.01 -8.31 12.70
C LYS A 385 -24.38 -7.19 13.67
N GLU A 386 -23.93 -5.98 13.37
CA GLU A 386 -24.13 -4.79 14.20
C GLU A 386 -24.60 -3.62 13.34
N LYS A 387 -25.38 -2.71 13.94
CA LYS A 387 -25.84 -1.48 13.27
C LYS A 387 -25.02 -0.28 13.72
N CYS A 388 -24.43 0.44 12.77
CA CYS A 388 -23.71 1.67 13.05
C CYS A 388 -24.26 2.80 12.18
N THR A 389 -24.95 3.76 12.79
CA THR A 389 -25.59 4.88 12.11
C THR A 389 -24.81 6.17 12.32
N LYS A 390 -25.02 7.17 11.46
CA LYS A 390 -24.43 8.51 11.61
C LYS A 390 -24.70 9.11 12.99
N LYS A 391 -25.94 8.98 13.49
CA LYS A 391 -26.35 9.47 14.82
C LYS A 391 -25.54 8.82 15.95
N LEU A 392 -25.29 7.51 15.86
CA LEU A 392 -24.47 6.80 16.85
C LEU A 392 -23.05 7.34 16.88
N VAL A 393 -22.43 7.49 15.70
CA VAL A 393 -21.07 8.02 15.57
C VAL A 393 -20.99 9.47 16.10
N GLU A 394 -21.95 10.32 15.75
CA GLU A 394 -22.05 11.68 16.27
C GLU A 394 -22.14 11.74 17.79
N TRP A 395 -22.95 10.86 18.40
CA TRP A 395 -23.12 10.78 19.85
C TRP A 395 -21.79 10.47 20.55
N HIS A 396 -21.07 9.44 20.08
CA HIS A 396 -19.78 9.07 20.66
C HIS A 396 -18.69 10.12 20.40
N CYS A 397 -18.66 10.74 19.21
CA CYS A 397 -17.74 11.84 18.92
C CYS A 397 -17.95 13.03 19.86
N LYS A 398 -19.21 13.44 20.10
CA LYS A 398 -19.50 14.54 21.03
C LYS A 398 -19.01 14.25 22.44
N ARG A 399 -19.21 13.01 22.93
CA ARG A 399 -18.73 12.59 24.26
C ARG A 399 -17.21 12.57 24.39
N ALA A 400 -16.51 12.24 23.31
CA ALA A 400 -15.05 12.29 23.23
C ALA A 400 -14.49 13.69 22.92
N ASN A 401 -15.34 14.73 22.92
CA ASN A 401 -14.99 16.11 22.55
C ASN A 401 -14.38 16.23 21.14
N ILE A 402 -14.87 15.44 20.19
CA ILE A 402 -14.44 15.44 18.78
C ILE A 402 -15.55 16.01 17.91
N ASN A 403 -15.21 16.96 17.03
CA ASN A 403 -16.13 17.37 15.97
C ASN A 403 -16.19 16.26 14.89
N PRO A 404 -17.34 15.58 14.70
CA PRO A 404 -17.44 14.40 13.84
C PRO A 404 -17.20 14.73 12.35
N THR A 405 -17.62 15.93 11.91
CA THR A 405 -17.42 16.41 10.53
C THR A 405 -15.95 16.75 10.28
N LYS A 406 -15.34 17.61 11.10
CA LYS A 406 -13.94 18.06 10.93
C LYS A 406 -12.93 16.92 11.06
N SER A 407 -13.20 15.96 11.95
CA SER A 407 -12.35 14.79 12.15
C SER A 407 -12.50 13.74 11.04
N GLY A 408 -13.52 13.84 10.19
CA GLY A 408 -13.81 12.89 9.11
C GLY A 408 -14.54 11.62 9.55
N TRP A 409 -15.23 11.65 10.70
CA TRP A 409 -16.05 10.52 11.16
C TRP A 409 -17.36 10.40 10.38
N ILE A 410 -17.95 11.51 9.94
CA ILE A 410 -19.25 11.46 9.24
C ILE A 410 -19.25 12.23 7.91
N ALA A 411 -18.15 12.93 7.60
CA ALA A 411 -18.05 13.77 6.41
C ALA A 411 -16.65 13.73 5.81
N PRO A 412 -16.50 14.04 4.51
CA PRO A 412 -15.20 14.21 3.90
C PRO A 412 -14.36 15.29 4.59
N ARG A 413 -13.05 15.04 4.70
CA ARG A 413 -12.12 16.01 5.27
C ARG A 413 -11.84 17.14 4.30
N VAL A 414 -11.86 18.38 4.81
CA VAL A 414 -11.38 19.54 4.05
C VAL A 414 -9.87 19.45 3.85
N GLN A 415 -9.49 19.48 2.59
CA GLN A 415 -8.08 19.45 2.22
C GLN A 415 -7.45 20.84 2.34
N ARG A 416 -6.15 20.84 2.61
CA ARG A 416 -5.33 22.05 2.75
C ARG A 416 -4.03 21.78 2.02
N VAL A 417 -3.50 22.82 1.41
CA VAL A 417 -2.25 22.78 0.65
C VAL A 417 -1.10 22.92 1.64
N ALA A 418 -0.19 21.95 1.65
CA ALA A 418 1.05 22.02 2.40
C ALA A 418 2.14 22.74 1.58
N LYS A 419 3.12 23.34 2.26
CA LYS A 419 4.35 23.78 1.60
C LYS A 419 5.18 22.56 1.23
N PHE A 420 5.84 22.59 0.07
CA PHE A 420 6.77 21.53 -0.29
C PHE A 420 7.94 21.50 0.69
N LYS A 421 8.31 20.29 1.11
CA LYS A 421 9.51 20.00 1.88
C LYS A 421 10.25 18.81 1.28
N PRO A 422 11.59 18.87 1.18
CA PRO A 422 12.39 17.74 0.77
C PRO A 422 12.12 16.49 1.63
N THR A 423 12.21 15.34 1.00
CA THR A 423 12.07 14.03 1.60
C THR A 423 13.19 13.82 2.61
N PRO A 424 12.88 13.65 3.90
CA PRO A 424 13.91 13.35 4.89
C PRO A 424 14.44 11.93 4.74
N GLU A 425 15.70 11.72 5.10
CA GLU A 425 16.21 10.38 5.38
C GLU A 425 15.68 9.92 6.74
N LEU A 426 15.27 8.66 6.84
CA LEU A 426 14.59 8.16 8.03
C LEU A 426 15.18 6.85 8.52
N VAL A 427 15.41 6.74 9.82
CA VAL A 427 15.76 5.51 10.53
C VAL A 427 14.64 5.20 11.51
N HIS A 428 13.82 4.19 11.17
CA HIS A 428 12.65 3.81 11.97
C HIS A 428 11.72 4.98 12.35
N GLY A 429 11.54 5.95 11.44
CA GLY A 429 10.68 7.13 11.67
C GLY A 429 11.39 8.36 12.21
N VAL A 430 12.65 8.23 12.66
CA VAL A 430 13.48 9.35 13.10
C VAL A 430 14.22 9.97 11.91
N THR A 431 14.10 11.28 11.77
CA THR A 431 14.79 12.06 10.71
C THR A 431 16.29 12.10 10.95
N ILE A 432 17.05 11.73 9.93
CA ILE A 432 18.51 11.81 9.89
C ILE A 432 18.90 12.74 8.74
N SER A 433 19.87 13.63 8.95
CA SER A 433 20.28 14.60 7.94
C SER A 433 21.13 14.00 6.81
N ASN A 434 21.86 12.92 7.09
CA ASN A 434 22.82 12.32 6.17
C ASN A 434 22.40 10.89 5.75
N PRO A 435 22.21 10.60 4.44
CA PRO A 435 21.86 9.26 3.94
C PRO A 435 22.85 8.14 4.33
N TYR A 436 24.15 8.44 4.43
CA TYR A 436 25.17 7.48 4.85
C TYR A 436 24.96 7.07 6.29
N LEU A 437 24.85 8.07 7.16
CA LEU A 437 24.60 7.85 8.57
C LEU A 437 23.29 7.09 8.78
N ALA A 438 22.23 7.44 8.04
CA ALA A 438 20.96 6.73 8.10
C ALA A 438 21.11 5.24 7.74
N THR A 439 21.94 4.92 6.75
CA THR A 439 22.23 3.53 6.35
C THR A 439 22.99 2.78 7.43
N VAL A 440 24.03 3.39 8.01
CA VAL A 440 24.81 2.81 9.10
C VAL A 440 23.92 2.56 10.32
N LEU A 441 23.14 3.55 10.75
CA LEU A 441 22.24 3.43 11.90
C LEU A 441 21.20 2.31 11.72
N LYS A 442 20.62 2.17 10.51
CA LYS A 442 19.73 1.05 10.17
C LYS A 442 20.43 -0.30 10.30
N LYS A 443 21.64 -0.45 9.76
CA LYS A 443 22.42 -1.69 9.80
C LYS A 443 22.70 -2.12 11.25
N HIS A 444 22.98 -1.15 12.12
CA HIS A 444 23.22 -1.38 13.55
C HIS A 444 21.94 -1.40 14.41
N LYS A 445 20.75 -1.34 13.78
CA LYS A 445 19.44 -1.46 14.43
C LYS A 445 19.12 -0.35 15.43
N TYR A 446 19.74 0.82 15.29
CA TYR A 446 19.38 2.00 16.08
C TYR A 446 17.90 2.35 15.86
N PHE A 447 17.23 2.81 16.92
CA PHE A 447 15.79 3.15 16.93
C PHE A 447 14.82 2.01 16.58
N SER A 448 15.30 0.76 16.48
CA SER A 448 14.46 -0.39 16.11
C SER A 448 13.75 -1.07 17.29
N GLY A 449 13.99 -0.58 18.52
CA GLY A 449 13.55 -1.24 19.76
C GLY A 449 14.31 -2.54 20.10
N LYS A 450 15.31 -2.93 19.30
CA LYS A 450 16.17 -4.10 19.56
C LYS A 450 17.47 -3.67 20.24
N LYS A 451 18.02 -4.52 21.13
CA LYS A 451 19.34 -4.30 21.73
C LYS A 451 20.38 -4.05 20.62
N TYR A 452 21.10 -2.94 20.74
CA TYR A 452 22.18 -2.60 19.82
C TYR A 452 23.34 -3.58 20.02
N ARG A 453 24.00 -3.96 18.92
CA ARG A 453 25.30 -4.64 19.03
C ARG A 453 26.33 -3.56 19.32
N LEU A 454 26.81 -3.50 20.57
CA LEU A 454 28.08 -2.84 20.85
C LEU A 454 29.13 -3.61 20.03
N VAL A 455 29.70 -2.93 19.03
CA VAL A 455 30.95 -3.38 18.46
C VAL A 455 31.99 -2.98 19.51
N GLN A 456 32.54 -3.95 20.24
CA GLN A 456 33.78 -3.70 20.98
C GLN A 456 34.83 -3.35 19.94
N TRP A 457 35.39 -2.14 20.06
CA TRP A 457 36.49 -1.67 19.22
C TRP A 457 37.79 -2.29 19.68
#